data_AF-M3AXB8-F1
#
_entry.id   AF-M3AXB8-F1
#
_cell.length_a   1.000
_cell.length_b   1.000
_cell.length_c   1.000
_cell.angle_alpha   90.00
_cell.angle_beta   90.00
_cell.angle_gamma   90.00
#
_symmetry.space_group_name_H-M   'P 1'
#
loop_
_entity.id
_entity.type
_entity.pdbx_description
1 polymer ?
#
loop_
_entity_poly.entity_id
_entity_poly.type
_entity_poly.pdbx_seq_one_letter_code
_entity_poly.pdbx_strand_id
1 'polypeptide(L)'
;MKARQVFALVASLLPSLVKADVLTPLPQKASEGAIKFQPALDFDEDVCYYTAAIDALGEVNNGLHNKNQRHSHCRHPNRLENLNVYVRQRCNGGWCAYVYDYYAEMDNPPSLSTVGGHRHEWEHVIVWTKYTHTDKIGWPLDETVEYVSTSAHGDFSTHHARHFSFEFTPDGGMHPLIVVHHKGALNASLRPASDDDVNKDPENCTDAWVLGALLSMEALEKNLKQALEDKDWGGPNAAVLHDLNRYLKDAIPREAREDGFDPELENLQLPFELKGYESQVSNYGWVRDPAEIRVGDDE
;
A
#
# COMPACT_ATOMS: atom_id res chain seq x y z
N MET A 1 -8.08 48.62 -57.14
CA MET A 1 -8.66 47.60 -56.25
C MET A 1 -7.55 46.68 -55.76
N LYS A 2 -7.16 46.76 -54.49
CA LYS A 2 -6.14 45.87 -53.88
C LYS A 2 -6.87 44.81 -53.07
N ALA A 3 -6.77 43.55 -53.47
CA ALA A 3 -7.32 42.42 -52.72
C ALA A 3 -6.42 42.14 -51.51
N ARG A 4 -6.96 42.27 -50.30
CA ARG A 4 -6.31 41.79 -49.07
C ARG A 4 -6.61 40.29 -48.93
N GLN A 5 -5.62 39.44 -49.13
CA GLN A 5 -5.68 38.05 -48.68
C GLN A 5 -5.51 38.03 -47.15
N VAL A 6 -6.54 37.56 -46.46
CA VAL A 6 -6.49 37.26 -45.03
C VAL A 6 -6.15 35.77 -44.91
N PHE A 7 -4.94 35.46 -44.46
CA PHE A 7 -4.58 34.11 -44.01
C PHE A 7 -5.22 33.89 -42.64
N ALA A 8 -6.25 33.05 -42.58
CA ALA A 8 -6.78 32.55 -41.32
C ALA A 8 -5.85 31.45 -40.79
N LEU A 9 -5.11 31.75 -39.72
CA LEU A 9 -4.43 30.74 -38.92
C LEU A 9 -5.49 29.92 -38.19
N VAL A 10 -5.74 28.70 -38.66
CA VAL A 10 -6.51 27.70 -37.92
C VAL A 10 -5.59 27.14 -36.83
N ALA A 11 -5.68 27.70 -35.63
CA ALA A 11 -5.08 27.08 -34.45
C ALA A 11 -5.85 25.78 -34.17
N SER A 12 -5.24 24.65 -34.49
CA SER A 12 -5.75 23.34 -34.11
C SER A 12 -5.68 23.20 -32.59
N LEU A 13 -6.81 23.45 -31.92
CA LEU A 13 -7.04 22.97 -30.56
C LEU A 13 -7.12 21.45 -30.64
N LEU A 14 -5.97 20.79 -30.53
CA LEU A 14 -5.97 19.39 -30.13
C LEU A 14 -6.68 19.36 -28.78
N PRO A 15 -7.73 18.54 -28.58
CA PRO A 15 -8.18 18.26 -27.24
C PRO A 15 -6.96 17.72 -26.50
N SER A 16 -6.50 18.44 -25.49
CA SER A 16 -5.63 17.88 -24.48
C SER A 16 -6.38 16.66 -23.97
N LEU A 17 -5.99 15.48 -24.46
CA LEU A 17 -6.33 14.22 -23.84
C LEU A 17 -5.77 14.38 -22.44
N VAL A 18 -6.65 14.64 -21.46
CA VAL A 18 -6.32 14.53 -20.05
C VAL A 18 -6.02 13.05 -19.86
N LYS A 19 -4.76 12.70 -20.11
CA LYS A 19 -4.21 11.37 -19.84
C LYS A 19 -4.33 11.26 -18.32
N ALA A 20 -5.07 10.25 -17.87
CA ALA A 20 -5.45 10.06 -16.47
C ALA A 20 -4.28 10.34 -15.51
N ASP A 21 -4.59 10.94 -14.36
CA ASP A 21 -3.72 11.29 -13.22
C ASP A 21 -3.02 10.08 -12.55
N VAL A 22 -2.86 8.95 -13.26
CA VAL A 22 -2.17 7.76 -12.81
C VAL A 22 -0.67 7.97 -12.98
N LEU A 23 0.02 7.95 -11.84
CA LEU A 23 1.46 8.12 -11.75
C LEU A 23 2.21 6.92 -12.33
N THR A 24 3.42 7.17 -12.84
CA THR A 24 4.33 6.07 -13.22
C THR A 24 4.90 5.45 -11.94
N PRO A 25 4.85 4.12 -11.76
CA PRO A 25 5.28 3.49 -10.53
C PRO A 25 6.80 3.58 -10.40
N LEU A 26 7.26 3.65 -9.16
CA LEU A 26 8.65 3.42 -8.85
C LEU A 26 8.99 1.93 -9.05
N PRO A 27 10.21 1.61 -9.49
CA PRO A 27 10.64 0.23 -9.64
C PRO A 27 10.74 -0.47 -8.29
N GLN A 28 10.44 -1.77 -8.25
CA GLN A 28 10.53 -2.59 -7.05
C GLN A 28 11.90 -2.46 -6.37
N LYS A 29 11.88 -2.17 -5.07
CA LYS A 29 13.05 -1.96 -4.21
C LYS A 29 12.70 -2.31 -2.76
N ALA A 30 12.70 -3.61 -2.45
CA ALA A 30 12.38 -4.13 -1.12
C ALA A 30 13.28 -5.33 -0.76
N SER A 31 13.25 -5.76 0.50
CA SER A 31 14.00 -6.94 0.97
C SER A 31 13.44 -8.23 0.35
N GLU A 32 14.26 -9.29 0.30
CA GLU A 32 13.82 -10.60 -0.21
C GLU A 32 12.63 -11.15 0.59
N GLY A 33 12.64 -11.03 1.93
CA GLY A 33 11.52 -11.43 2.78
C GLY A 33 10.24 -10.64 2.47
N ALA A 34 10.34 -9.31 2.32
CA ALA A 34 9.17 -8.49 2.00
C ALA A 34 8.57 -8.84 0.63
N ILE A 35 9.40 -9.13 -0.37
CA ILE A 35 8.92 -9.59 -1.69
C ILE A 35 8.27 -10.97 -1.58
N LYS A 36 8.94 -11.90 -0.89
CA LYS A 36 8.48 -13.29 -0.70
C LYS A 36 7.10 -13.36 -0.08
N PHE A 37 6.80 -12.48 0.88
CA PHE A 37 5.56 -12.53 1.67
C PHE A 37 4.52 -11.47 1.26
N GLN A 38 4.73 -10.75 0.15
CA GLN A 38 3.80 -9.73 -0.31
C GLN A 38 2.40 -10.32 -0.52
N PRO A 39 1.33 -9.75 0.07
CA PRO A 39 -0.02 -10.22 -0.20
C PRO A 39 -0.40 -10.06 -1.67
N ALA A 40 -1.06 -11.08 -2.22
CA ALA A 40 -1.62 -11.06 -3.56
C ALA A 40 -3.11 -10.71 -3.48
N LEU A 41 -3.54 -9.76 -4.30
CA LEU A 41 -4.84 -9.12 -4.17
C LEU A 41 -5.83 -9.57 -5.24
N ASP A 42 -7.09 -9.71 -4.86
CA ASP A 42 -8.24 -9.61 -5.74
C ASP A 42 -9.13 -8.43 -5.33
N PHE A 43 -9.92 -7.91 -6.27
CA PHE A 43 -10.75 -6.72 -6.09
C PHE A 43 -12.18 -7.02 -6.53
N ASP A 44 -13.10 -7.10 -5.56
CA ASP A 44 -14.54 -7.18 -5.84
C ASP A 44 -14.95 -5.99 -6.73
N GLU A 45 -16.02 -6.14 -7.53
CA GLU A 45 -16.41 -5.15 -8.54
C GLU A 45 -16.75 -3.74 -8.00
N ASP A 46 -16.96 -3.61 -6.69
CA ASP A 46 -17.40 -2.40 -6.02
C ASP A 46 -16.28 -1.55 -5.41
N VAL A 47 -15.01 -1.91 -5.56
CA VAL A 47 -13.88 -1.10 -5.07
C VAL A 47 -13.03 -0.47 -6.18
N CYS A 48 -12.23 0.55 -5.83
CA CYS A 48 -11.19 1.06 -6.71
C CYS A 48 -10.01 0.11 -6.82
N TYR A 49 -9.33 0.11 -7.97
CA TYR A 49 -8.01 -0.51 -8.06
C TYR A 49 -6.96 0.35 -7.37
N TYR A 50 -5.97 -0.33 -6.79
CA TYR A 50 -4.82 0.32 -6.22
C TYR A 50 -3.82 0.78 -7.29
N THR A 51 -3.04 1.81 -6.99
CA THR A 51 -2.07 2.42 -7.89
C THR A 51 -0.93 3.11 -7.13
N ALA A 52 0.05 3.67 -7.85
CA ALA A 52 1.15 4.43 -7.25
C ALA A 52 0.66 5.74 -6.60
N ALA A 53 1.09 5.96 -5.35
CA ALA A 53 0.83 7.18 -4.59
C ALA A 53 1.87 8.29 -4.85
N ILE A 54 3.03 7.94 -5.41
CA ILE A 54 4.12 8.87 -5.73
C ILE A 54 4.92 8.37 -6.93
N ASP A 55 5.49 9.28 -7.71
CA ASP A 55 6.40 8.97 -8.83
C ASP A 55 7.87 9.32 -8.54
N ALA A 56 8.74 9.08 -9.54
CA ALA A 56 10.17 9.39 -9.44
C ALA A 56 10.51 10.89 -9.40
N LEU A 57 9.56 11.78 -9.74
CA LEU A 57 9.72 13.23 -9.66
C LEU A 57 9.32 13.76 -8.27
N GLY A 58 8.71 12.92 -7.43
CA GLY A 58 8.15 13.31 -6.15
C GLY A 58 6.76 13.91 -6.26
N GLU A 59 6.09 13.75 -7.41
CA GLU A 59 4.68 14.11 -7.55
C GLU A 59 3.84 13.08 -6.79
N VAL A 60 3.03 13.54 -5.83
CA VAL A 60 2.10 12.70 -5.08
C VAL A 60 0.74 12.66 -5.76
N ASN A 61 0.07 11.51 -5.71
CA ASN A 61 -1.18 11.28 -6.39
C ASN A 61 -2.27 12.19 -5.80
N ASN A 62 -2.94 12.96 -6.65
CA ASN A 62 -3.98 13.91 -6.24
C ASN A 62 -5.32 13.24 -5.88
N GLY A 63 -5.44 11.94 -6.11
CA GLY A 63 -6.65 11.16 -5.90
C GLY A 63 -7.79 11.58 -6.82
N LEU A 64 -8.91 10.88 -6.72
CA LEU A 64 -10.14 11.23 -7.42
C LEU A 64 -11.09 11.95 -6.46
N HIS A 65 -11.84 12.91 -6.98
CA HIS A 65 -12.92 13.53 -6.22
C HIS A 65 -13.91 12.45 -5.77
N ASN A 66 -14.48 12.51 -4.57
CA ASN A 66 -15.46 11.51 -4.13
C ASN A 66 -16.88 11.79 -4.66
N LYS A 67 -17.30 13.05 -4.69
CA LYS A 67 -18.67 13.43 -5.08
C LYS A 67 -19.00 13.03 -6.53
N ASN A 68 -20.11 12.32 -6.70
CA ASN A 68 -20.65 11.84 -7.98
C ASN A 68 -19.71 10.91 -8.78
N GLN A 69 -18.65 10.38 -8.17
CA GLN A 69 -17.81 9.38 -8.82
C GLN A 69 -18.29 7.97 -8.54
N ARG A 70 -18.09 7.09 -9.51
CA ARG A 70 -18.38 5.65 -9.43
C ARG A 70 -17.07 4.87 -9.45
N HIS A 71 -17.04 3.69 -8.85
CA HIS A 71 -15.87 2.78 -8.87
C HIS A 71 -15.39 2.48 -10.28
N SER A 72 -16.29 2.42 -11.26
CA SER A 72 -15.91 2.26 -12.67
C SER A 72 -14.87 3.27 -13.17
N HIS A 73 -14.73 4.44 -12.55
CA HIS A 73 -13.74 5.46 -12.95
C HIS A 73 -12.32 5.17 -12.42
N CYS A 74 -12.18 4.35 -11.39
CA CYS A 74 -10.91 3.95 -10.79
C CYS A 74 -10.60 2.45 -10.98
N ARG A 75 -11.36 1.76 -11.85
CA ARG A 75 -11.15 0.35 -12.22
C ARG A 75 -10.57 0.16 -13.63
N HIS A 76 -9.91 1.19 -14.17
CA HIS A 76 -9.20 1.02 -15.43
C HIS A 76 -7.90 0.22 -15.22
N PRO A 77 -7.53 -0.70 -16.14
CA PRO A 77 -6.34 -1.56 -15.99
C PRO A 77 -5.04 -0.80 -15.73
N ASN A 78 -4.93 0.43 -16.22
CA ASN A 78 -3.75 1.27 -16.01
C ASN A 78 -3.45 1.53 -14.52
N ARG A 79 -4.40 1.41 -13.59
CA ARG A 79 -4.08 1.49 -12.15
C ARG A 79 -3.20 0.32 -11.71
N LEU A 80 -3.61 -0.91 -12.03
CA LEU A 80 -2.91 -2.14 -11.67
C LEU A 80 -1.57 -2.26 -12.41
N GLU A 81 -1.50 -1.83 -13.67
CA GLU A 81 -0.23 -1.72 -14.42
C GLU A 81 0.77 -0.76 -13.75
N ASN A 82 0.27 0.21 -12.97
CA ASN A 82 1.05 1.22 -12.27
C ASN A 82 0.96 1.02 -10.74
N LEU A 83 0.74 -0.20 -10.26
CA LEU A 83 0.62 -0.51 -8.85
C LEU A 83 1.99 -0.49 -8.14
N ASN A 84 2.14 0.41 -7.18
CA ASN A 84 3.14 0.28 -6.13
C ASN A 84 2.52 -0.24 -4.84
N VAL A 85 3.30 -1.04 -4.12
CA VAL A 85 3.00 -1.47 -2.74
C VAL A 85 4.09 -0.91 -1.85
N TYR A 86 3.74 -0.40 -0.68
CA TYR A 86 4.69 0.21 0.24
C TYR A 86 4.86 -0.70 1.45
N VAL A 87 6.09 -0.93 1.89
CA VAL A 87 6.35 -1.85 2.99
C VAL A 87 7.28 -1.25 4.03
N ARG A 88 6.96 -1.50 5.30
CA ARG A 88 7.91 -1.42 6.41
C ARG A 88 7.96 -2.76 7.11
N GLN A 89 9.11 -3.07 7.68
CA GLN A 89 9.29 -4.32 8.41
C GLN A 89 9.91 -4.07 9.78
N ARG A 90 9.47 -4.84 10.79
CA ARG A 90 10.05 -4.85 12.13
C ARG A 90 10.35 -6.29 12.53
N CYS A 91 11.58 -6.56 12.97
CA CYS A 91 12.07 -7.90 13.29
C CYS A 91 12.75 -7.91 14.66
N ASN A 92 12.15 -8.60 15.63
CA ASN A 92 12.73 -8.83 16.95
C ASN A 92 11.98 -9.95 17.69
N GLY A 93 12.55 -10.49 18.77
CA GLY A 93 11.89 -11.56 19.55
C GLY A 93 11.66 -12.87 18.80
N GLY A 94 12.38 -13.14 17.70
CA GLY A 94 12.14 -14.31 16.84
C GLY A 94 10.97 -14.15 15.87
N TRP A 95 10.48 -12.91 15.69
CA TRP A 95 9.35 -12.57 14.85
C TRP A 95 9.67 -11.40 13.93
N CYS A 96 9.14 -11.43 12.70
CA CYS A 96 9.04 -10.25 11.85
C CYS A 96 7.59 -9.90 11.55
N ALA A 97 7.32 -8.61 11.48
CA ALA A 97 6.08 -8.03 10.99
C ALA A 97 6.39 -7.24 9.72
N TYR A 98 5.82 -7.68 8.60
CA TYR A 98 5.86 -6.96 7.32
C TYR A 98 4.53 -6.23 7.14
N VAL A 99 4.55 -4.91 7.24
CA VAL A 99 3.38 -4.03 7.10
C VAL A 99 3.35 -3.52 5.67
N TYR A 100 2.37 -3.99 4.89
CA TYR A 100 2.14 -3.63 3.50
C TYR A 100 0.97 -2.67 3.39
N ASP A 101 1.22 -1.53 2.77
CA ASP A 101 0.23 -0.50 2.52
C ASP A 101 -0.05 -0.37 1.03
N TYR A 102 -1.32 -0.16 0.72
CA TYR A 102 -1.84 0.00 -0.62
C TYR A 102 -2.64 1.27 -0.74
N TYR A 103 -2.52 1.96 -1.88
CA TYR A 103 -3.18 3.23 -2.13
C TYR A 103 -4.24 3.13 -3.22
N ALA A 104 -5.43 3.64 -2.95
CA ALA A 104 -6.46 3.91 -3.95
C ALA A 104 -6.73 5.42 -4.09
N GLU A 105 -7.13 5.84 -5.28
CA GLU A 105 -7.37 7.26 -5.56
C GLU A 105 -8.59 7.83 -4.80
N MET A 106 -9.55 6.99 -4.46
CA MET A 106 -10.74 7.31 -3.66
C MET A 106 -11.32 6.04 -3.03
N ASP A 107 -12.19 6.23 -2.05
CA ASP A 107 -13.12 5.21 -1.58
C ASP A 107 -14.51 5.81 -1.42
N ASN A 108 -15.50 5.15 -2.03
CA ASN A 108 -16.91 5.57 -1.97
C ASN A 108 -17.77 4.36 -1.63
N PRO A 109 -18.75 4.46 -0.72
CA PRO A 109 -19.67 3.34 -0.52
C PRO A 109 -20.47 3.05 -1.81
N PRO A 110 -20.93 1.80 -2.05
CA PRO A 110 -21.60 1.39 -3.29
C PRO A 110 -22.92 2.14 -3.60
N SER A 111 -23.50 2.80 -2.61
CA SER A 111 -24.77 3.52 -2.76
C SER A 111 -24.56 4.98 -3.20
N LEU A 112 -25.48 5.54 -3.98
CA LEU A 112 -25.51 6.96 -4.39
C LEU A 112 -25.51 7.97 -3.22
N SER A 113 -25.52 7.50 -1.97
CA SER A 113 -25.20 8.29 -0.80
C SER A 113 -23.69 8.53 -0.76
N THR A 114 -23.27 9.74 -1.15
CA THR A 114 -21.91 10.26 -0.91
C THR A 114 -21.60 10.45 0.58
N VAL A 115 -22.43 9.93 1.50
CA VAL A 115 -22.22 9.99 2.94
C VAL A 115 -21.22 8.88 3.28
N GLY A 116 -20.00 9.28 3.65
CA GLY A 116 -18.93 8.38 4.09
C GLY A 116 -17.75 8.21 3.13
N GLY A 117 -17.95 8.50 1.84
CA GLY A 117 -16.86 8.41 0.86
C GLY A 117 -15.84 9.55 0.98
N HIS A 118 -14.59 9.28 0.64
CA HIS A 118 -13.48 10.22 0.70
C HIS A 118 -12.50 10.06 -0.48
N ARG A 119 -11.74 11.13 -0.71
CA ARG A 119 -10.59 11.10 -1.62
C ARG A 119 -9.45 10.40 -0.89
N HIS A 120 -8.67 9.63 -1.64
CA HIS A 120 -7.59 8.79 -1.13
C HIS A 120 -8.11 7.64 -0.25
N GLU A 121 -7.47 6.50 -0.36
CA GLU A 121 -7.67 5.35 0.52
C GLU A 121 -6.32 4.69 0.75
N TRP A 122 -6.09 4.25 1.98
CA TRP A 122 -4.87 3.60 2.42
C TRP A 122 -5.23 2.40 3.29
N GLU A 123 -4.98 1.21 2.75
CA GLU A 123 -5.33 -0.06 3.37
C GLU A 123 -4.09 -0.92 3.62
N HIS A 124 -4.11 -1.70 4.71
CA HIS A 124 -2.91 -2.29 5.29
C HIS A 124 -3.08 -3.79 5.59
N VAL A 125 -2.08 -4.58 5.20
CA VAL A 125 -1.95 -5.99 5.61
C VAL A 125 -0.66 -6.16 6.39
N ILE A 126 -0.71 -6.89 7.50
CA ILE A 126 0.49 -7.23 8.25
C ILE A 126 0.72 -8.74 8.18
N VAL A 127 1.85 -9.15 7.61
CA VAL A 127 2.28 -10.55 7.61
C VAL A 127 3.28 -10.77 8.73
N TRP A 128 2.93 -11.68 9.65
CA TRP A 128 3.74 -12.03 10.81
C TRP A 128 4.45 -13.35 10.55
N THR A 129 5.78 -13.29 10.50
CA THR A 129 6.63 -14.46 10.31
C THR A 129 7.39 -14.78 11.60
N LYS A 130 7.68 -16.06 11.78
CA LYS A 130 8.55 -16.56 12.83
C LYS A 130 9.86 -17.00 12.23
N TYR A 131 10.96 -16.78 12.93
CA TYR A 131 12.30 -17.20 12.52
C TYR A 131 13.10 -17.69 13.72
N THR A 132 14.10 -18.55 13.48
CA THR A 132 14.99 -19.04 14.55
C THR A 132 16.45 -18.73 14.31
N HIS A 133 16.82 -18.39 13.07
CA HIS A 133 18.17 -18.03 12.68
C HIS A 133 18.20 -16.67 12.00
N THR A 134 19.26 -15.92 12.29
CA THR A 134 19.57 -14.69 11.57
C THR A 134 20.93 -14.78 10.90
N ASP A 135 21.15 -13.96 9.89
CA ASP A 135 22.46 -13.71 9.32
C ASP A 135 23.34 -12.87 10.27
N LYS A 136 24.54 -12.51 9.80
CA LYS A 136 25.53 -11.73 10.56
C LYS A 136 25.11 -10.30 10.89
N ILE A 137 24.09 -9.75 10.22
CA ILE A 137 23.57 -8.40 10.45
C ILE A 137 22.17 -8.43 11.10
N GLY A 138 21.65 -9.62 11.42
CA GLY A 138 20.40 -9.79 12.17
C GLY A 138 19.16 -10.03 11.31
N TRP A 139 19.30 -10.25 10.00
CA TRP A 139 18.17 -10.59 9.13
C TRP A 139 17.77 -12.06 9.25
N PRO A 140 16.48 -12.40 9.30
CA PRO A 140 16.02 -13.78 9.31
C PRO A 140 16.52 -14.60 8.12
N LEU A 141 16.79 -15.88 8.36
CA LEU A 141 17.20 -16.83 7.31
C LEU A 141 16.16 -17.92 7.04
N ASP A 142 15.23 -18.14 7.97
CA ASP A 142 14.34 -19.30 8.02
C ASP A 142 12.91 -18.92 8.42
N GLU A 143 12.33 -17.96 7.71
CA GLU A 143 11.01 -17.41 8.02
C GLU A 143 9.86 -18.32 7.60
N THR A 144 8.89 -18.49 8.52
CA THR A 144 7.58 -19.11 8.27
C THR A 144 6.46 -18.12 8.60
N VAL A 145 5.45 -18.00 7.72
CA VAL A 145 4.27 -17.16 8.00
C VAL A 145 3.40 -17.87 9.04
N GLU A 146 3.14 -17.21 10.17
CA GLU A 146 2.32 -17.76 11.26
C GLU A 146 0.97 -17.03 11.37
N TYR A 147 0.93 -15.72 11.13
CA TYR A 147 -0.29 -14.93 11.17
C TYR A 147 -0.34 -13.88 10.06
N VAL A 148 -1.55 -13.48 9.68
CA VAL A 148 -1.83 -12.38 8.75
C VAL A 148 -2.92 -11.51 9.35
N SER A 149 -2.68 -10.21 9.44
CA SER A 149 -3.64 -9.22 9.91
C SER A 149 -4.16 -8.38 8.74
N THR A 150 -5.47 -8.21 8.64
CA THR A 150 -6.09 -7.32 7.62
C THR A 150 -6.76 -6.13 8.30
N SER A 151 -6.58 -4.93 7.74
CA SER A 151 -7.27 -3.72 8.20
C SER A 151 -8.74 -3.70 7.77
N ALA A 152 -9.59 -3.21 8.66
CA ALA A 152 -10.97 -2.84 8.35
C ALA A 152 -11.40 -1.69 9.26
N HIS A 153 -11.61 -0.50 8.67
CA HIS A 153 -12.16 0.68 9.34
C HIS A 153 -11.39 1.12 10.61
N GLY A 154 -10.06 1.02 10.57
CA GLY A 154 -9.18 1.42 11.68
C GLY A 154 -8.89 0.32 12.71
N ASP A 155 -9.52 -0.84 12.58
CA ASP A 155 -9.23 -2.04 13.38
C ASP A 155 -8.49 -3.09 12.54
N PHE A 156 -7.91 -4.11 13.22
CA PHE A 156 -7.33 -5.29 12.58
C PHE A 156 -8.07 -6.57 12.93
N SER A 157 -8.19 -7.46 11.94
CA SER A 157 -8.49 -8.87 12.17
C SER A 157 -7.23 -9.71 11.93
N THR A 158 -6.72 -10.34 12.99
CA THR A 158 -5.52 -11.19 12.93
C THR A 158 -5.90 -12.66 12.84
N HIS A 159 -5.47 -13.32 11.77
CA HIS A 159 -5.78 -14.70 11.45
C HIS A 159 -4.51 -15.55 11.48
N HIS A 160 -4.59 -16.76 12.02
CA HIS A 160 -3.49 -17.72 11.91
C HIS A 160 -3.37 -18.18 10.45
N ALA A 161 -2.14 -18.27 9.93
CA ALA A 161 -1.81 -18.68 8.56
C ALA A 161 -2.50 -19.98 8.11
N ARG A 162 -2.75 -20.94 9.01
CA ARG A 162 -3.48 -22.17 8.68
C ARG A 162 -4.94 -21.95 8.22
N HIS A 163 -5.48 -20.76 8.47
CA HIS A 163 -6.81 -20.32 8.05
C HIS A 163 -6.75 -19.32 6.89
N PHE A 164 -5.60 -19.21 6.24
CA PHE A 164 -5.35 -18.34 5.10
C PHE A 164 -5.02 -19.18 3.87
N SER A 165 -5.50 -18.72 2.72
CA SER A 165 -5.08 -19.25 1.42
C SER A 165 -3.83 -18.51 0.94
N PHE A 166 -2.98 -19.21 0.20
CA PHE A 166 -1.71 -18.68 -0.30
C PHE A 166 -1.52 -19.04 -1.78
N GLU A 167 -1.02 -18.08 -2.54
CA GLU A 167 -0.41 -18.34 -3.85
C GLU A 167 1.10 -18.57 -3.67
N PHE A 168 1.61 -19.63 -4.27
CA PHE A 168 3.03 -19.99 -4.21
C PHE A 168 3.68 -19.84 -5.57
N THR A 169 4.80 -19.10 -5.64
CA THR A 169 5.53 -18.91 -6.89
C THR A 169 6.75 -19.80 -6.99
N PRO A 170 7.22 -20.16 -8.21
CA PRO A 170 8.38 -21.03 -8.40
C PRO A 170 9.70 -20.51 -7.78
N ASP A 171 9.83 -19.20 -7.61
CA ASP A 171 10.97 -18.54 -6.96
C ASP A 171 10.85 -18.47 -5.43
N GLY A 172 9.83 -19.13 -4.86
CA GLY A 172 9.68 -19.31 -3.42
C GLY A 172 8.80 -18.27 -2.73
N GLY A 173 8.07 -17.44 -3.49
CA GLY A 173 7.03 -16.57 -2.98
C GLY A 173 5.90 -17.35 -2.30
N MET A 174 5.37 -16.76 -1.24
CA MET A 174 4.30 -17.28 -0.40
C MET A 174 3.38 -16.11 -0.07
N HIS A 175 2.42 -15.88 -0.94
CA HIS A 175 1.61 -14.67 -0.95
C HIS A 175 0.25 -14.94 -0.31
N PRO A 176 -0.06 -14.38 0.88
CA PRO A 176 -1.40 -14.45 1.43
C PRO A 176 -2.42 -13.88 0.44
N LEU A 177 -3.53 -14.59 0.22
CA LEU A 177 -4.59 -14.16 -0.68
C LEU A 177 -5.58 -13.25 0.03
N ILE A 178 -5.71 -12.01 -0.45
CA ILE A 178 -6.51 -10.95 0.16
C ILE A 178 -7.52 -10.43 -0.85
N VAL A 179 -8.76 -10.25 -0.41
CA VAL A 179 -9.80 -9.60 -1.22
C VAL A 179 -10.03 -8.19 -0.69
N VAL A 180 -9.95 -7.22 -1.59
CA VAL A 180 -10.35 -5.83 -1.37
C VAL A 180 -11.84 -5.71 -1.72
N HIS A 181 -12.66 -5.28 -0.76
CA HIS A 181 -14.11 -5.25 -0.94
C HIS A 181 -14.81 -4.19 -0.10
N HIS A 182 -16.07 -3.88 -0.42
CA HIS A 182 -16.97 -3.21 0.51
C HIS A 182 -17.72 -4.19 1.40
N LYS A 183 -17.80 -3.90 2.71
CA LYS A 183 -18.69 -4.61 3.62
C LYS A 183 -20.03 -3.89 3.71
N GLY A 184 -20.90 -4.11 2.74
CA GLY A 184 -22.25 -3.52 2.73
C GLY A 184 -22.23 -2.03 2.39
N ALA A 185 -22.71 -1.16 3.29
CA ALA A 185 -22.78 0.29 3.05
C ALA A 185 -21.57 1.06 3.63
N LEU A 186 -20.54 0.34 4.06
CA LEU A 186 -19.31 0.92 4.60
C LEU A 186 -18.26 1.10 3.51
N ASN A 187 -17.20 1.81 3.88
CA ASN A 187 -15.98 2.05 3.12
C ASN A 187 -15.23 0.75 2.80
N ALA A 188 -14.18 0.82 1.98
CA ALA A 188 -13.37 -0.33 1.60
C ALA A 188 -12.78 -1.02 2.85
N SER A 189 -12.51 -2.31 2.72
CA SER A 189 -11.84 -3.09 3.74
C SER A 189 -11.15 -4.30 3.12
N LEU A 190 -10.20 -4.86 3.86
CA LEU A 190 -9.45 -6.04 3.47
C LEU A 190 -9.94 -7.27 4.24
N ARG A 191 -10.14 -8.37 3.52
CA ARG A 191 -10.46 -9.68 4.12
C ARG A 191 -9.60 -10.80 3.54
N PRO A 192 -9.42 -11.90 4.29
CA PRO A 192 -8.90 -13.13 3.71
C PRO A 192 -9.78 -13.61 2.54
N ALA A 193 -9.15 -14.17 1.51
CA ALA A 193 -9.87 -14.88 0.46
C ALA A 193 -10.62 -16.09 1.03
N SER A 194 -11.89 -16.25 0.64
CA SER A 194 -12.66 -17.44 0.96
C SER A 194 -12.33 -18.59 0.00
N ASP A 195 -12.73 -19.82 0.33
CA ASP A 195 -12.60 -20.95 -0.59
C ASP A 195 -13.26 -20.67 -1.95
N ASP A 196 -14.39 -19.96 -1.96
CA ASP A 196 -15.08 -19.58 -3.20
C ASP A 196 -14.25 -18.60 -4.03
N ASP A 197 -13.56 -17.64 -3.39
CA ASP A 197 -12.70 -16.67 -4.08
C ASP A 197 -11.46 -17.34 -4.70
N VAL A 198 -10.94 -18.38 -4.05
CA VAL A 198 -9.79 -19.14 -4.57
C VAL A 198 -10.21 -20.08 -5.71
N ASN A 199 -11.42 -20.64 -5.65
CA ASN A 199 -11.90 -21.59 -6.65
C ASN A 199 -12.50 -20.92 -7.90
N LYS A 200 -12.90 -19.65 -7.80
CA LYS A 200 -13.30 -18.82 -8.95
C LYS A 200 -12.06 -18.05 -9.47
N ASP A 201 -12.12 -17.62 -10.73
CA ASP A 201 -11.10 -16.69 -11.23
C ASP A 201 -11.27 -15.32 -10.53
N PRO A 202 -10.18 -14.61 -10.17
CA PRO A 202 -10.24 -13.28 -9.57
C PRO A 202 -11.13 -12.30 -10.34
N GLU A 203 -11.90 -11.45 -9.65
CA GLU A 203 -12.89 -10.54 -10.25
C GLU A 203 -12.29 -9.27 -10.86
N ASN A 204 -11.00 -9.04 -10.65
CA ASN A 204 -10.30 -7.90 -11.23
C ASN A 204 -10.00 -8.10 -12.73
N CYS A 205 -9.68 -7.01 -13.43
CA CYS A 205 -9.53 -7.01 -14.90
C CYS A 205 -8.34 -7.80 -15.45
N THR A 206 -7.52 -8.40 -14.58
CA THR A 206 -6.41 -9.27 -15.00
C THR A 206 -6.78 -10.75 -14.97
N ASP A 207 -7.95 -11.09 -14.40
CA ASP A 207 -8.38 -12.47 -14.12
C ASP A 207 -7.31 -13.27 -13.34
N ALA A 208 -6.50 -12.57 -12.53
CA ALA A 208 -5.36 -13.11 -11.79
C ALA A 208 -5.16 -12.42 -10.44
N TRP A 209 -4.50 -13.11 -9.50
CA TRP A 209 -4.09 -12.51 -8.22
C TRP A 209 -2.98 -11.48 -8.47
N VAL A 210 -3.20 -10.25 -8.01
CA VAL A 210 -2.36 -9.10 -8.36
C VAL A 210 -1.27 -8.89 -7.32
N LEU A 211 -0.03 -8.81 -7.80
CA LEU A 211 1.12 -8.27 -7.09
C LEU A 211 1.50 -6.92 -7.71
N GLY A 212 2.05 -6.02 -6.91
CA GLY A 212 2.56 -4.72 -7.35
C GLY A 212 4.06 -4.57 -7.11
N ALA A 213 4.67 -3.56 -7.74
CA ALA A 213 6.07 -3.24 -7.52
C ALA A 213 6.29 -2.74 -6.08
N LEU A 214 6.98 -3.55 -5.27
CA LEU A 214 7.12 -3.35 -3.83
C LEU A 214 8.25 -2.38 -3.47
N LEU A 215 7.97 -1.40 -2.62
CA LEU A 215 8.89 -0.36 -2.18
C LEU A 215 9.07 -0.41 -0.66
N SER A 216 10.28 -0.71 -0.20
CA SER A 216 10.61 -0.55 1.21
C SER A 216 10.77 0.93 1.53
N MET A 217 10.05 1.41 2.54
CA MET A 217 10.14 2.81 2.98
C MET A 217 11.51 3.15 3.56
N GLU A 218 12.26 2.14 4.02
CA GLU A 218 13.65 2.26 4.45
C GLU A 218 14.61 2.50 3.27
N ALA A 219 14.27 2.03 2.07
CA ALA A 219 15.09 2.13 0.87
C ALA A 219 14.68 3.28 -0.08
N LEU A 220 13.56 3.93 0.20
CA LEU A 220 13.02 5.04 -0.58
C LEU A 220 13.91 6.28 -0.44
N GLU A 221 14.10 7.03 -1.53
CA GLU A 221 14.89 8.26 -1.49
C GLU A 221 14.27 9.27 -0.52
N LYS A 222 15.13 10.00 0.21
CA LYS A 222 14.69 10.88 1.31
C LYS A 222 13.64 11.91 0.86
N ASN A 223 13.80 12.51 -0.32
CA ASN A 223 12.86 13.48 -0.88
C ASN A 223 11.50 12.84 -1.21
N LEU A 224 11.49 11.61 -1.74
CA LEU A 224 10.26 10.89 -2.07
C LEU A 224 9.51 10.48 -0.80
N LYS A 225 10.24 9.96 0.20
CA LYS A 225 9.67 9.65 1.51
C LYS A 225 9.07 10.88 2.17
N GLN A 226 9.79 12.00 2.17
CA GLN A 226 9.31 13.26 2.73
C GLN A 226 8.03 13.75 2.02
N ALA A 227 7.97 13.65 0.69
CA ALA A 227 6.79 14.04 -0.07
C ALA A 227 5.55 13.21 0.28
N LEU A 228 5.70 11.89 0.47
CA LEU A 228 4.62 11.02 0.95
C LEU A 228 4.16 11.39 2.38
N GLU A 229 5.11 11.63 3.28
CA GLU A 229 4.85 11.96 4.69
C GLU A 229 4.23 13.36 4.90
N ASP A 230 4.56 14.33 4.04
CA ASP A 230 4.06 15.71 4.11
C ASP A 230 2.72 15.89 3.42
N LYS A 231 2.32 14.97 2.54
CA LYS A 231 1.00 15.03 1.90
C LYS A 231 -0.07 14.76 2.94
N ASP A 232 -1.02 15.68 3.05
CA ASP A 232 -2.28 15.43 3.74
C ASP A 232 -3.16 14.51 2.90
N TRP A 233 -3.41 13.29 3.38
CA TRP A 233 -4.21 12.27 2.73
C TRP A 233 -5.71 12.33 3.12
N GLY A 234 -6.11 13.24 4.02
CA GLY A 234 -7.53 13.54 4.27
C GLY A 234 -8.28 12.54 5.15
N GLY A 235 -7.58 11.69 5.92
CA GLY A 235 -8.20 10.85 6.96
C GLY A 235 -7.70 9.40 7.01
N PRO A 236 -7.59 8.69 5.88
CA PRO A 236 -6.95 7.37 5.82
C PRO A 236 -5.44 7.53 6.01
N ASN A 237 -4.90 6.90 7.05
CA ASN A 237 -3.49 6.98 7.36
C ASN A 237 -2.79 5.70 6.91
N ALA A 238 -1.76 5.85 6.09
CA ALA A 238 -0.83 4.80 5.76
C ALA A 238 -0.01 4.40 6.99
N ALA A 239 -0.10 3.14 7.42
CA ALA A 239 0.65 2.58 8.54
C ALA A 239 2.17 2.66 8.33
N VAL A 240 2.63 2.64 7.07
CA VAL A 240 4.05 2.78 6.73
C VAL A 240 4.55 4.21 6.84
N LEU A 241 3.68 5.21 6.67
CA LEU A 241 4.07 6.63 6.74
C LEU A 241 4.12 7.11 8.20
N HIS A 242 3.06 6.87 8.97
CA HIS A 242 2.88 7.42 10.30
C HIS A 242 2.45 6.36 11.30
N ASP A 243 2.83 6.53 12.57
CA ASP A 243 2.34 5.72 13.69
C ASP A 243 2.51 4.19 13.59
N LEU A 244 3.48 3.68 12.82
CA LEU A 244 3.74 2.23 12.66
C LEU A 244 3.66 1.43 13.97
N ASN A 245 4.20 1.98 15.06
CA ASN A 245 4.22 1.32 16.37
C ASN A 245 2.80 1.10 16.92
N ARG A 246 1.87 2.03 16.68
CA ARG A 246 0.46 1.90 17.04
C ARG A 246 -0.20 0.77 16.24
N TYR A 247 -0.05 0.76 14.92
CA TYR A 247 -0.62 -0.30 14.07
C TYR A 247 -0.10 -1.69 14.48
N LEU A 248 1.19 -1.81 14.77
CA LEU A 248 1.76 -3.07 15.26
C LEU A 248 1.25 -3.45 16.65
N LYS A 249 1.05 -2.51 17.58
CA LYS A 249 0.45 -2.78 18.90
C LYS A 249 -0.99 -3.31 18.77
N ASP A 250 -1.75 -2.75 17.84
CA ASP A 250 -3.14 -3.11 17.61
C ASP A 250 -3.27 -4.49 16.94
N ALA A 251 -2.34 -4.85 16.06
CA ALA A 251 -2.39 -6.09 15.27
C ALA A 251 -1.60 -7.29 15.84
N ILE A 252 -0.63 -7.07 16.75
CA ILE A 252 0.32 -8.10 17.22
C ILE A 252 -0.39 -9.38 17.73
N PRO A 253 -0.09 -10.56 17.16
CA PRO A 253 -0.57 -11.84 17.67
C PRO A 253 -0.10 -12.06 19.11
N ARG A 254 -0.92 -12.73 19.92
CA ARG A 254 -0.57 -13.05 21.32
C ARG A 254 0.77 -13.78 21.41
N GLU A 255 1.01 -14.73 20.52
CA GLU A 255 2.24 -15.53 20.52
C GLU A 255 3.48 -14.67 20.25
N ALA A 256 3.45 -13.77 19.27
CA ALA A 256 4.54 -12.83 19.02
C ALA A 256 4.82 -11.96 20.25
N ARG A 257 3.77 -11.48 20.94
CA ARG A 257 3.91 -10.70 22.17
C ARG A 257 4.54 -11.53 23.32
N GLU A 258 4.14 -12.78 23.46
CA GLU A 258 4.65 -13.71 24.49
C GLU A 258 6.11 -14.11 24.23
N ASP A 259 6.50 -14.26 22.95
CA ASP A 259 7.86 -14.54 22.52
C ASP A 259 8.79 -13.30 22.60
N GLY A 260 8.23 -12.13 22.93
CA GLY A 260 8.98 -10.90 23.20
C GLY A 260 9.12 -9.96 22.01
N PHE A 261 8.24 -10.04 21.00
CA PHE A 261 8.17 -9.02 19.97
C PHE A 261 7.73 -7.68 20.58
N ASP A 262 8.54 -6.65 20.37
CA ASP A 262 8.32 -5.29 20.84
C ASP A 262 8.06 -4.35 19.65
N PRO A 263 6.83 -3.82 19.51
CA PRO A 263 6.50 -2.79 18.53
C PRO A 263 7.25 -1.48 18.66
N GLU A 264 7.94 -1.19 19.77
CA GLU A 264 8.75 0.02 19.93
C GLU A 264 10.22 -0.22 19.58
N LEU A 265 10.65 -1.48 19.53
CA LEU A 265 12.03 -1.82 19.21
C LEU A 265 12.25 -1.73 17.70
N GLU A 266 12.83 -0.62 17.27
CA GLU A 266 13.28 -0.44 15.90
C GLU A 266 14.30 -1.50 15.50
N ASN A 267 14.31 -1.87 14.22
CA ASN A 267 15.39 -2.67 13.69
C ASN A 267 16.71 -1.93 13.93
N LEU A 268 17.79 -2.68 14.18
CA LEU A 268 19.13 -2.08 14.15
C LEU A 268 19.29 -1.27 12.86
N GLN A 269 20.00 -0.14 12.90
CA GLN A 269 20.25 0.67 11.71
C GLN A 269 21.00 -0.18 10.69
N LEU A 270 20.28 -0.74 9.73
CA LEU A 270 20.86 -1.60 8.73
C LEU A 270 21.38 -0.72 7.58
N PRO A 271 22.66 -0.86 7.18
CA PRO A 271 23.06 -0.52 5.84
C PRO A 271 22.35 -1.51 4.90
N PHE A 272 21.36 -1.02 4.14
CA PHE A 272 20.74 -1.82 3.09
C PHE A 272 21.81 -2.13 2.03
N GLU A 273 22.35 -3.35 2.01
CA GLU A 273 23.07 -3.87 0.85
C GLU A 273 22.04 -4.37 -0.16
N LEU A 274 21.47 -3.45 -0.95
CA LEU A 274 20.95 -3.86 -2.24
C LEU A 274 22.17 -4.19 -3.09
N LYS A 275 22.30 -5.43 -3.58
CA LYS A 275 23.37 -5.84 -4.51
C LYS A 275 23.51 -4.78 -5.61
N GLY A 276 24.55 -3.94 -5.51
CA GLY A 276 24.89 -2.93 -6.51
C GLY A 276 24.47 -1.48 -6.24
N TYR A 277 23.91 -1.13 -5.07
CA TYR A 277 23.63 0.28 -4.72
C TYR A 277 24.14 0.61 -3.31
N GLU A 278 24.74 1.79 -3.15
CA GLU A 278 25.31 2.28 -1.89
C GLU A 278 24.35 2.13 -0.71
N SER A 279 24.90 1.75 0.44
CA SER A 279 24.17 1.61 1.70
C SER A 279 23.47 2.93 2.06
N GLN A 280 22.15 2.94 1.96
CA GLN A 280 21.33 3.97 2.60
C GLN A 280 21.19 3.55 4.06
N VAL A 281 21.74 4.35 4.97
CA VAL A 281 21.55 4.19 6.41
C VAL A 281 20.07 4.46 6.70
N SER A 282 19.42 3.55 7.40
CA SER A 282 18.11 3.75 8.03
C SER A 282 18.09 5.08 8.79
N ASN A 283 17.47 6.11 8.19
CA ASN A 283 17.21 7.39 8.84
C ASN A 283 15.90 7.28 9.64
N TYR A 284 15.90 6.55 10.75
CA TYR A 284 14.92 6.79 11.81
C TYR A 284 15.50 7.85 12.74
N GLY A 285 15.10 9.09 12.49
CA GLY A 285 15.64 10.26 13.16
C GLY A 285 14.87 11.54 12.83
N TRP A 286 13.55 11.49 12.92
CA TRP A 286 12.73 12.68 13.13
C TRP A 286 11.70 12.38 14.21
N VAL A 287 12.04 12.69 15.45
CA VAL A 287 11.02 12.93 16.48
C VAL A 287 10.30 14.21 16.03
N ARG A 288 9.11 14.09 15.44
CA ARG A 288 8.19 15.23 15.36
C ARG A 288 7.64 15.45 16.77
N ASP A 289 7.80 16.65 17.30
CA ASP A 289 7.14 17.07 18.54
C ASP A 289 5.62 16.96 18.30
N PRO A 290 4.87 16.17 19.11
CA PRO A 290 3.41 16.10 19.01
C PRO A 290 2.71 17.46 19.06
N ALA A 291 3.39 18.51 19.56
CA ALA A 291 2.90 19.88 19.57
C ALA A 291 2.83 20.57 18.19
N GLU A 292 3.44 20.01 17.13
CA GLU A 292 3.40 20.60 15.78
C GLU A 292 2.27 20.07 14.89
N ILE A 293 1.45 19.14 15.38
CA ILE A 293 0.18 18.78 14.75
C ILE A 293 -0.80 19.93 14.98
N ARG A 294 -0.91 20.82 13.99
CA ARG A 294 -2.04 21.76 13.94
C ARG A 294 -3.29 20.95 13.67
N VAL A 295 -4.12 20.81 14.71
CA VAL A 295 -5.52 20.46 14.57
C VAL A 295 -6.12 21.51 13.64
N GLY A 296 -6.55 21.10 12.45
CA GLY A 296 -7.25 21.99 11.53
C GLY A 296 -8.49 22.53 12.24
N ASP A 297 -8.59 23.85 12.30
CA ASP A 297 -9.76 24.54 12.83
C ASP A 297 -11.00 24.14 12.01
N ASP A 298 -12.06 23.73 12.70
CA ASP A 298 -13.39 23.54 12.15
C ASP A 298 -13.94 24.90 11.64
N GLU A 299 -13.99 25.09 10.31
CA GLU A 299 -14.94 25.98 9.61
C GLU A 299 -15.41 25.39 8.27
#